data_AF-A0A1M5DSD2-F1
#
_entry.id   AF-A0A1M5DSD2-F1
#
_cell.length_a   1.000
_cell.length_b   1.000
_cell.length_c   1.000
_cell.angle_alpha   90.00
_cell.angle_beta   90.00
_cell.angle_gamma   90.00
#
_symmetry.space_group_name_H-M   'P 1'
#
loop_
_entity.id
_entity.type
_entity.pdbx_description
1 polymer ?
#
loop_
_entity_poly.entity_id
_entity_poly.type
_entity_poly.pdbx_seq_one_letter_code
_entity_poly.pdbx_strand_id
1 'polypeptide(L)'
;MFRLFFLLFFCCPLYAQQKLDVYFDFDKYDLNAQAIHNLNSWIAEGKAYKVTKLYGFCDWKGSNGYNDTLALRRVHAVYDYLKQQNISVEKNIEIRGFGEDFKQSPRQEENRRVTLFYEVEQPQNPTPAMEPPAVVLKDAVAQAKVGDRIALKQILFHNHSAKFMPESEPVLLELLCVMEENPTLKIEIQGHICCDTESRYTYISEARARAVYTYLLRYKIDRKRMTYKGYGTQQPLFPIPERNAQEEAANRRVEIRILAR
;
A
#
# COMPACT_ATOMS: atom_id res chain seq x y z
N MET A 1 5.58 -46.50 17.08
CA MET A 1 5.73 -45.42 16.05
C MET A 1 5.07 -44.16 16.58
N PHE A 2 5.83 -43.25 17.19
CA PHE A 2 5.32 -41.93 17.60
C PHE A 2 5.62 -40.96 16.45
N ARG A 3 4.57 -40.41 15.82
CA ARG A 3 4.70 -39.35 14.80
C ARG A 3 4.80 -38.00 15.50
N LEU A 4 5.95 -37.37 15.40
CA LEU A 4 6.21 -36.00 15.88
C LEU A 4 5.52 -35.02 14.92
N PHE A 5 4.51 -34.28 15.40
CA PHE A 5 3.86 -33.20 14.67
C PHE A 5 4.72 -31.94 14.80
N PHE A 6 5.36 -31.51 13.70
CA PHE A 6 6.07 -30.23 13.64
C PHE A 6 5.04 -29.11 13.40
N LEU A 7 4.72 -28.37 14.46
CA LEU A 7 3.96 -27.11 14.38
C LEU A 7 4.90 -26.01 13.86
N LEU A 8 4.80 -25.68 12.58
CA LEU A 8 5.46 -24.51 11.99
C LEU A 8 4.75 -23.25 12.50
N PHE A 9 5.34 -22.60 13.51
CA PHE A 9 4.99 -21.23 13.90
C PHE A 9 5.42 -20.28 12.77
N PHE A 10 4.45 -19.84 11.96
CA PHE A 10 4.62 -18.70 11.06
C PHE A 10 4.70 -17.44 11.93
N CYS A 11 5.91 -17.06 12.32
CA CYS A 11 6.16 -15.81 13.02
C CYS A 11 6.08 -14.67 11.99
N CYS A 12 4.90 -14.08 11.80
CA CYS A 12 4.80 -12.80 11.10
C CYS A 12 5.50 -11.74 11.97
N PRO A 13 6.55 -11.05 11.48
CA PRO A 13 7.06 -9.89 12.19
C PRO A 13 5.94 -8.84 12.32
N LEU A 14 5.45 -8.68 13.56
CA LEU A 14 4.65 -7.54 13.97
C LEU A 14 5.57 -6.33 13.96
N TYR A 15 5.49 -5.51 12.91
CA TYR A 15 6.15 -4.20 12.90
C TYR A 15 5.38 -3.28 13.84
N ALA A 16 5.99 -2.94 14.97
CA ALA A 16 5.44 -1.95 15.89
C ALA A 16 5.64 -0.54 15.29
N GLN A 17 4.56 0.21 15.13
CA GLN A 17 4.60 1.63 14.76
C GLN A 17 5.42 2.38 15.82
N GLN A 18 6.51 3.03 15.40
CA GLN A 18 7.38 3.76 16.32
C GLN A 18 6.87 5.18 16.52
N LYS A 19 7.23 5.79 17.66
CA LYS A 19 6.85 7.16 17.98
C LYS A 19 8.02 7.96 18.54
N LEU A 20 8.03 9.26 18.25
CA LEU A 20 8.94 10.25 18.82
C LEU A 20 8.15 11.47 19.27
N ASP A 21 8.40 11.91 20.50
CA ASP A 21 7.76 13.09 21.07
C ASP A 21 8.66 14.32 20.93
N VAL A 22 8.11 15.40 20.37
CA VAL A 22 8.76 16.70 20.21
C VAL A 22 8.12 17.69 21.17
N TYR A 23 8.88 18.21 22.13
CA TYR A 23 8.37 19.07 23.19
C TYR A 23 8.51 20.56 22.87
N PHE A 24 7.58 21.35 23.39
CA PHE A 24 7.50 22.80 23.16
C PHE A 24 7.52 23.59 24.45
N ASP A 25 8.06 24.80 24.37
CA ASP A 25 8.00 25.77 25.45
C ASP A 25 6.56 26.24 25.68
N PHE A 26 6.33 26.80 26.86
CA PHE A 26 5.02 27.31 27.26
C PHE A 26 4.52 28.37 26.26
N ASP A 27 3.29 28.18 25.77
CA ASP A 27 2.63 29.07 24.78
C ASP A 27 3.42 29.34 23.48
N LYS A 28 4.39 28.48 23.15
CA LYS A 28 5.16 28.55 21.90
C LYS A 28 4.79 27.42 20.95
N TYR A 29 4.85 27.71 19.65
CA TYR A 29 4.72 26.70 18.57
C TYR A 29 5.98 26.57 17.72
N ASP A 30 6.94 27.49 17.85
CA ASP A 30 8.24 27.37 17.20
C ASP A 30 9.06 26.26 17.88
N LEU A 31 9.87 25.54 17.09
CA LEU A 31 10.78 24.53 17.62
C LEU A 31 11.89 25.21 18.42
N ASN A 32 11.99 24.88 19.71
CA ASN A 32 13.09 25.35 20.55
C ASN A 32 14.40 24.59 20.24
N ALA A 33 15.52 25.07 20.78
CA ALA A 33 16.83 24.48 20.52
C ALA A 33 16.91 22.98 20.90
N GLN A 34 16.24 22.58 21.97
CA GLN A 34 16.20 21.19 22.41
C GLN A 34 15.40 20.31 21.44
N ALA A 35 14.25 20.78 20.96
CA ALA A 35 13.43 20.10 19.98
C ALA A 35 14.18 19.89 18.66
N ILE A 36 14.85 20.94 18.17
CA ILE A 36 15.71 20.87 16.98
C ILE A 36 16.84 19.88 17.19
N HIS A 37 17.52 19.94 18.33
CA HIS A 37 18.61 19.01 18.66
C HIS A 37 18.14 17.55 18.68
N ASN A 38 16.98 17.28 19.26
CA ASN A 38 16.39 15.94 19.33
C ASN A 38 15.98 15.43 17.95
N LEU A 39 15.33 16.28 17.15
CA LEU A 39 14.96 15.94 15.77
C LEU A 39 16.20 15.68 14.91
N ASN A 40 17.24 16.50 15.03
CA ASN A 40 18.49 16.28 14.31
C ASN A 40 19.22 15.02 14.76
N SER A 41 19.22 14.73 16.06
CA SER A 41 19.79 13.48 16.58
C SER A 41 19.06 12.26 16.03
N TRP A 42 17.73 12.32 15.97
CA TRP A 42 16.90 11.27 15.37
C TRP A 42 17.17 11.12 13.86
N ILE A 43 17.24 12.22 13.11
CA ILE A 43 17.58 12.20 11.68
C ILE A 43 19.00 11.64 11.45
N ALA A 44 19.95 12.02 12.30
CA ALA A 44 21.36 11.61 12.21
C ALA A 44 21.59 10.12 12.49
N GLU A 45 20.62 9.40 13.05
CA GLU A 45 20.65 7.93 13.09
C GLU A 45 20.69 7.30 11.69
N GLY A 46 20.34 8.06 10.64
CA GLY A 46 20.56 7.70 9.24
C GLY A 46 19.64 6.60 8.73
N LYS A 47 18.49 6.36 9.37
CA LYS A 47 17.50 5.39 8.92
C LYS A 47 16.57 6.03 7.88
N ALA A 48 16.03 5.23 6.97
CA ALA A 48 15.02 5.71 6.02
C ALA A 48 13.67 5.84 6.74
N TYR A 49 13.40 7.00 7.33
CA TYR A 49 12.16 7.24 8.04
C TYR A 49 11.03 7.61 7.08
N LYS A 50 9.85 7.02 7.30
CA LYS A 50 8.57 7.44 6.73
C LYS A 50 7.61 7.81 7.83
N VAL A 51 7.24 9.08 7.89
CA VAL A 51 6.30 9.61 8.87
C VAL A 51 4.86 9.35 8.42
N THR A 52 4.07 8.70 9.26
CA THR A 52 2.69 8.27 8.94
C THR A 52 1.63 9.10 9.66
N LYS A 53 1.93 9.66 10.84
CA LYS A 53 0.99 10.48 11.62
C LYS A 53 1.70 11.57 12.43
N LEU A 54 1.01 12.69 12.65
CA LEU A 54 1.44 13.77 13.55
C LEU A 54 0.28 14.24 14.42
N TYR A 55 0.45 14.08 15.73
CA TYR A 55 -0.57 14.46 16.72
C TYR A 55 -0.03 15.53 17.67
N GLY A 56 -0.72 16.67 17.76
CA GLY A 56 -0.35 17.79 18.62
C GLY A 56 -1.16 17.82 19.91
N PHE A 57 -0.51 18.19 21.00
CA PHE A 57 -1.07 18.23 22.34
C PHE A 57 -0.72 19.55 23.05
N CYS A 58 -1.65 20.06 23.86
CA CYS A 58 -1.51 21.24 24.71
C CYS A 58 -1.85 20.90 26.17
N ASP A 59 -1.39 21.72 27.10
CA ASP A 59 -1.83 21.63 28.49
C ASP A 59 -3.21 22.26 28.68
N TRP A 60 -3.81 22.04 29.85
CA TRP A 60 -5.19 22.47 30.18
C TRP A 60 -5.36 23.99 30.35
N LYS A 61 -4.30 24.78 30.13
CA LYS A 61 -4.34 26.23 30.31
C LYS A 61 -4.80 26.91 29.03
N GLY A 62 -6.11 27.14 28.88
CA GLY A 62 -6.66 27.91 27.75
C GLY A 62 -8.15 27.63 27.52
N SER A 63 -8.73 28.27 26.49
CA SER A 63 -10.05 27.89 25.97
C SER A 63 -9.90 26.78 24.93
N ASN A 64 -10.89 25.89 24.83
CA ASN A 64 -10.85 24.68 23.99
C ASN A 64 -10.39 24.98 22.55
N GLY A 65 -10.94 26.02 21.90
CA GLY A 65 -10.55 26.41 20.53
C GLY A 65 -9.15 27.05 20.38
N TYR A 66 -8.62 27.70 21.43
CA TYR A 66 -7.26 28.25 21.42
C TYR A 66 -6.21 27.13 21.48
N ASN A 67 -6.44 26.13 22.34
CA ASN A 67 -5.54 25.00 22.53
C ASN A 67 -5.48 24.10 21.29
N ASP A 68 -6.58 23.93 20.56
CA ASP A 68 -6.60 23.21 19.28
C ASP A 68 -5.80 23.93 18.19
N THR A 69 -5.91 25.25 18.12
CA THR A 69 -5.15 26.08 17.17
C THR A 69 -3.65 26.01 17.47
N LEU A 70 -3.27 26.09 18.75
CA LEU A 70 -1.86 26.01 19.16
C LEU A 70 -1.28 24.61 18.92
N ALA A 71 -2.04 23.56 19.19
CA ALA A 71 -1.64 22.18 18.92
C ALA A 71 -1.41 21.95 17.41
N LEU A 72 -2.30 22.44 16.55
CA LEU A 72 -2.14 22.35 15.11
C LEU A 72 -0.94 23.17 14.60
N ARG A 73 -0.72 24.38 15.12
CA ARG A 73 0.47 25.19 14.77
C ARG A 73 1.77 24.45 15.09
N ARG A 74 1.85 23.78 16.24
CA ARG A 74 2.99 22.93 16.60
C ARG A 74 3.16 21.76 15.64
N VAL A 75 2.07 21.08 15.27
CA VAL A 75 2.13 19.99 14.28
C VAL A 75 2.67 20.48 12.94
N HIS A 76 2.22 21.64 12.47
CA HIS A 76 2.72 22.22 11.23
C HIS A 76 4.20 22.61 11.33
N ALA A 77 4.65 23.19 12.45
CA ALA A 77 6.07 23.49 12.65
C ALA A 77 6.95 22.23 12.56
N VAL A 78 6.51 21.10 13.13
CA VAL A 78 7.21 19.81 12.98
C VAL A 78 7.14 19.30 11.55
N TYR A 79 5.98 19.35 10.90
CA TYR A 79 5.79 18.90 9.52
C TYR A 79 6.71 19.66 8.55
N ASP A 80 6.75 20.98 8.65
CA ASP A 80 7.56 21.85 7.79
C ASP A 80 9.06 21.60 8.00
N TYR A 81 9.48 21.41 9.26
CA TYR A 81 10.85 21.03 9.58
C TYR A 81 11.25 19.70 8.93
N LEU A 82 10.41 18.66 9.07
CA LEU A 82 10.66 17.35 8.46
C LEU A 82 10.76 17.44 6.94
N LYS A 83 9.90 18.24 6.29
CA LYS A 83 9.95 18.50 4.85
C LYS A 83 11.23 19.22 4.44
N GLN A 84 11.66 20.23 5.20
CA GLN A 84 12.90 20.96 4.95
C GLN A 84 14.14 20.05 5.06
N GLN A 85 14.13 19.10 6.00
CA GLN A 85 15.16 18.07 6.15
C GLN A 85 15.01 16.89 5.17
N ASN A 86 14.08 16.99 4.21
CA ASN A 86 13.82 16.00 3.17
C ASN A 86 13.44 14.61 3.70
N ILE A 87 12.77 14.56 4.86
CA ILE A 87 12.22 13.32 5.44
C ILE A 87 10.95 12.90 4.68
N SER A 88 10.82 11.60 4.42
CA SER A 88 9.64 11.04 3.75
C SER A 88 8.42 11.15 4.65
N VAL A 89 7.32 11.66 4.09
CA VAL A 89 6.04 11.80 4.78
C VAL A 89 4.95 11.17 3.92
N GLU A 90 4.06 10.41 4.55
CA GLU A 90 2.95 9.74 3.88
C GLU A 90 2.06 10.74 3.14
N LYS A 91 1.63 10.36 1.93
CA LYS A 91 0.89 11.23 1.01
C LYS A 91 -0.42 11.75 1.61
N ASN A 92 -1.07 10.93 2.44
CA ASN A 92 -2.31 11.25 3.15
C ASN A 92 -2.06 11.20 4.67
N ILE A 93 -0.95 11.80 5.13
CA ILE A 93 -0.59 11.83 6.55
C ILE A 93 -1.77 12.28 7.41
N GLU A 94 -2.00 11.54 8.50
CA GLU A 94 -3.00 11.91 9.48
C GLU A 94 -2.44 13.00 10.41
N ILE A 95 -3.05 14.20 10.37
CA ILE A 95 -2.70 15.34 11.23
C ILE A 95 -3.88 15.64 12.15
N ARG A 96 -3.62 15.73 13.45
CA ARG A 96 -4.65 16.08 14.44
C ARG A 96 -4.09 16.91 15.59
N GLY A 97 -4.78 17.99 15.95
CA GLY A 97 -4.60 18.67 17.23
C GLY A 97 -5.61 18.12 18.23
N PHE A 98 -5.13 17.61 19.36
CA PHE A 98 -5.98 17.13 20.44
C PHE A 98 -6.20 18.18 21.53
N GLY A 99 -5.49 19.33 21.47
CA GLY A 99 -5.58 20.34 22.52
C GLY A 99 -5.30 19.71 23.89
N GLU A 100 -6.22 19.88 24.84
CA GLU A 100 -6.17 19.25 26.16
C GLU A 100 -6.90 17.89 26.25
N ASP A 101 -7.58 17.47 25.17
CA ASP A 101 -8.54 16.36 25.11
C ASP A 101 -7.83 14.99 25.02
N PHE A 102 -7.02 14.72 26.04
CA PHE A 102 -6.28 13.48 26.25
C PHE A 102 -5.91 13.31 27.73
N LYS A 103 -5.36 12.14 28.10
CA LYS A 103 -4.88 11.90 29.46
C LYS A 103 -3.62 12.73 29.75
N GLN A 104 -3.76 13.79 30.55
CA GLN A 104 -2.68 14.69 30.95
C GLN A 104 -1.67 13.99 31.87
N SER A 105 -0.38 14.22 31.64
CA SER A 105 0.70 13.88 32.57
C SER A 105 0.68 14.83 33.77
N PRO A 106 1.08 14.35 34.98
CA PRO A 106 1.34 15.23 36.12
C PRO A 106 2.40 16.30 35.84
N ARG A 107 3.36 15.99 34.95
CA ARG A 107 4.39 16.93 34.49
C ARG A 107 3.87 17.72 33.29
N GLN A 108 3.62 19.00 33.49
CA GLN A 108 2.93 19.85 32.52
C GLN A 108 3.73 20.01 31.21
N GLU A 109 5.05 20.00 31.29
CA GLU A 109 5.95 20.02 30.15
C GLU A 109 5.79 18.82 29.22
N GLU A 110 5.41 17.66 29.75
CA GLU A 110 5.20 16.46 28.93
C GLU A 110 3.92 16.57 28.08
N ASN A 111 3.00 17.47 28.44
CA ASN A 111 1.74 17.68 27.73
C ASN A 111 1.87 18.61 26.52
N ARG A 112 2.91 19.45 26.49
CA ARG A 112 3.20 20.37 25.38
C ARG A 112 4.06 19.67 24.34
N ARG A 113 3.46 18.78 23.55
CA ARG A 113 4.22 17.98 22.60
C ARG A 113 3.50 17.75 21.29
N VAL A 114 4.28 17.38 20.29
CA VAL A 114 3.81 16.70 19.08
C VAL A 114 4.37 15.29 19.09
N THR A 115 3.49 14.30 19.02
CA THR A 115 3.88 12.90 18.82
C THR A 115 3.89 12.62 17.33
N LEU A 116 5.09 12.35 16.82
CA LEU A 116 5.37 11.86 15.48
C LEU A 116 5.29 10.34 15.50
N PHE A 117 4.54 9.76 14.58
CA PHE A 117 4.54 8.31 14.35
C PHE A 117 5.24 8.02 13.03
N TYR A 118 6.17 7.09 13.08
CA TYR A 118 6.98 6.76 11.92
C TYR A 118 7.24 5.26 11.81
N GLU A 119 7.58 4.89 10.59
CA GLU A 119 8.12 3.61 10.24
C GLU A 119 9.56 3.83 9.80
N VAL A 120 10.47 2.97 10.27
CA VAL A 120 11.78 2.85 9.63
C VAL A 120 11.56 1.94 8.43
N GLU A 121 11.62 2.52 7.24
CA GLU A 121 11.84 1.76 6.03
C GLU A 121 13.19 1.06 6.21
N GLN A 122 13.12 -0.22 6.55
CA GLN A 122 14.31 -1.04 6.48
C GLN A 122 14.76 -0.99 5.02
N PRO A 123 16.07 -0.86 4.72
CA PRO A 123 16.53 -1.41 3.45
C PRO A 123 15.94 -2.81 3.45
N GLN A 124 15.08 -3.12 2.47
CA GLN A 124 14.66 -4.48 2.29
C GLN A 124 15.97 -5.24 2.04
N ASN A 125 16.61 -5.78 3.09
CA ASN A 125 17.23 -7.10 2.97
C ASN A 125 16.15 -7.84 2.24
N PRO A 126 16.36 -8.25 0.97
CA PRO A 126 15.30 -8.88 0.22
C PRO A 126 14.76 -9.92 1.19
N THR A 127 13.51 -9.73 1.61
CA THR A 127 12.73 -10.77 2.26
C THR A 127 13.15 -12.01 1.51
N PRO A 128 13.74 -13.07 2.14
CA PRO A 128 14.20 -14.22 1.37
C PRO A 128 13.06 -14.49 0.45
N ALA A 129 13.30 -14.26 -0.85
CA ALA A 129 12.19 -13.98 -1.72
C ALA A 129 11.26 -15.16 -1.48
N MET A 130 10.02 -14.90 -1.03
CA MET A 130 8.98 -15.63 -1.72
C MET A 130 9.34 -15.29 -3.14
N GLU A 131 9.94 -16.27 -3.83
CA GLU A 131 10.56 -16.10 -5.12
C GLU A 131 9.70 -15.09 -5.86
N PRO A 132 10.30 -14.03 -6.42
CA PRO A 132 9.50 -13.01 -7.08
C PRO A 132 8.44 -13.74 -7.91
N PRO A 133 7.15 -13.31 -7.87
CA PRO A 133 6.12 -13.95 -8.71
C PRO A 133 6.58 -14.15 -10.16
N ALA A 134 7.60 -13.37 -10.59
CA ALA A 134 8.52 -13.54 -11.72
C ALA A 134 8.88 -14.98 -12.16
N VAL A 135 8.94 -15.97 -11.26
CA VAL A 135 9.21 -17.37 -11.67
C VAL A 135 7.92 -18.05 -12.16
N VAL A 136 6.74 -17.64 -11.69
CA VAL A 136 5.48 -18.34 -11.92
C VAL A 136 4.82 -17.97 -13.25
N LEU A 137 4.74 -16.69 -13.65
CA LEU A 137 4.06 -16.34 -14.90
C LEU A 137 4.90 -16.73 -16.10
N LYS A 138 6.22 -16.52 -16.05
CA LYS A 138 7.12 -16.88 -17.15
C LYS A 138 7.06 -18.37 -17.46
N ASP A 139 7.14 -19.24 -16.44
CA ASP A 139 7.04 -20.69 -16.61
C ASP A 139 5.63 -21.14 -17.03
N ALA A 140 4.59 -20.55 -16.42
CA ALA A 140 3.20 -20.85 -16.80
C ALA A 140 2.94 -20.46 -18.26
N VAL A 141 3.44 -19.31 -18.69
CA VAL A 141 3.33 -18.86 -20.07
C VAL A 141 4.17 -19.76 -20.96
N ALA A 142 5.41 -20.13 -20.62
CA ALA A 142 6.22 -21.03 -21.44
C ALA A 142 5.54 -22.38 -21.72
N GLN A 143 4.85 -22.95 -20.73
CA GLN A 143 4.17 -24.24 -20.82
C GLN A 143 2.75 -24.17 -21.43
N ALA A 144 2.16 -22.98 -21.49
CA ALA A 144 0.78 -22.80 -21.96
C ALA A 144 0.60 -23.01 -23.46
N LYS A 145 -0.55 -23.56 -23.83
CA LYS A 145 -1.03 -23.75 -25.20
C LYS A 145 -2.01 -22.64 -25.57
N VAL A 146 -2.25 -22.48 -26.88
CA VAL A 146 -3.30 -21.57 -27.37
C VAL A 146 -4.65 -21.99 -26.77
N GLY A 147 -5.35 -21.02 -26.19
CA GLY A 147 -6.61 -21.22 -25.48
C GLY A 147 -6.48 -21.24 -23.96
N ASP A 148 -5.30 -21.53 -23.42
CA ASP A 148 -5.07 -21.61 -21.98
C ASP A 148 -5.25 -20.24 -21.31
N ARG A 149 -5.65 -20.28 -20.04
CA ARG A 149 -5.83 -19.09 -19.19
C ARG A 149 -4.87 -19.13 -18.04
N ILE A 150 -4.23 -17.99 -17.78
CA ILE A 150 -3.24 -17.84 -16.72
C ILE A 150 -3.64 -16.63 -15.88
N ALA A 151 -3.91 -16.88 -14.59
CA ALA A 151 -4.25 -15.81 -13.67
C ALA A 151 -3.02 -14.94 -13.36
N LEU A 152 -3.16 -13.62 -13.47
CA LEU A 152 -2.17 -12.66 -13.02
C LEU A 152 -2.32 -12.49 -11.50
N LYS A 153 -1.72 -13.42 -10.76
CA LYS A 153 -1.79 -13.44 -9.29
C LYS A 153 -1.28 -12.11 -8.75
N GLN A 154 -1.94 -11.56 -7.73
CA GLN A 154 -1.55 -10.31 -7.06
C GLN A 154 -1.68 -9.02 -7.89
N ILE A 155 -2.44 -9.02 -8.98
CA ILE A 155 -2.95 -7.75 -9.54
C ILE A 155 -4.08 -7.22 -8.65
N LEU A 156 -3.77 -6.18 -7.88
CA LEU A 156 -4.66 -5.53 -6.91
C LEU A 156 -5.09 -4.14 -7.39
N PHE A 157 -6.31 -3.75 -7.03
CA PHE A 157 -6.88 -2.45 -7.38
C PHE A 157 -7.46 -1.76 -6.15
N HIS A 158 -7.41 -0.43 -6.13
CA HIS A 158 -8.19 0.33 -5.15
C HIS A 158 -9.68 0.04 -5.31
N ASN A 159 -10.42 0.11 -4.20
CA ASN A 159 -11.83 -0.25 -4.13
C ASN A 159 -12.67 0.46 -5.22
N HIS A 160 -13.57 -0.29 -5.87
CA HIS A 160 -14.41 0.15 -6.98
C HIS A 160 -13.69 0.87 -8.14
N SER A 161 -12.38 0.62 -8.33
CA SER A 161 -11.59 1.29 -9.36
C SER A 161 -10.80 0.32 -10.24
N ALA A 162 -10.24 0.88 -11.31
CA ALA A 162 -9.22 0.26 -12.15
C ALA A 162 -7.81 0.81 -11.89
N LYS A 163 -7.61 1.50 -10.75
CA LYS A 163 -6.31 2.03 -10.35
C LYS A 163 -5.53 0.95 -9.59
N PHE A 164 -4.37 0.57 -10.11
CA PHE A 164 -3.49 -0.41 -9.47
C PHE A 164 -3.02 0.06 -8.09
N MET A 165 -2.83 -0.89 -7.19
CA MET A 165 -2.04 -0.68 -5.98
C MET A 165 -0.54 -0.96 -6.26
N PRO A 166 0.40 -0.35 -5.51
CA PRO A 166 1.85 -0.56 -5.72
C PRO A 166 2.27 -2.04 -5.74
N GLU A 167 1.61 -2.89 -4.96
CA GLU A 167 1.86 -4.32 -4.86
C GLU A 167 1.62 -5.08 -6.17
N SER A 168 0.92 -4.48 -7.13
CA SER A 168 0.67 -5.06 -8.46
C SER A 168 1.84 -4.87 -9.42
N GLU A 169 2.75 -3.93 -9.13
CA GLU A 169 3.84 -3.54 -10.03
C GLU A 169 4.76 -4.71 -10.43
N PRO A 170 5.19 -5.60 -9.51
CA PRO A 170 6.04 -6.74 -9.89
C PRO A 170 5.41 -7.64 -10.95
N VAL A 171 4.11 -7.90 -10.85
CA VAL A 171 3.36 -8.79 -11.76
C VAL A 171 3.12 -8.11 -13.11
N LEU A 172 2.90 -6.79 -13.10
CA LEU A 172 2.78 -6.00 -14.33
C LEU A 172 4.09 -5.97 -15.10
N LEU A 173 5.22 -5.80 -14.41
CA LEU A 173 6.57 -5.86 -15.00
C LEU A 173 6.89 -7.26 -15.51
N GLU A 174 6.53 -8.31 -14.78
CA GLU A 174 6.70 -9.69 -15.24
C GLU A 174 5.92 -9.96 -16.53
N LEU A 175 4.66 -9.56 -16.59
CA LEU A 175 3.85 -9.69 -17.81
C LEU A 175 4.46 -8.91 -18.98
N LEU A 176 5.02 -7.72 -18.72
CA LEU A 176 5.74 -6.95 -19.73
C LEU A 176 6.95 -7.73 -20.25
N CYS A 177 7.82 -8.22 -19.38
CA CYS A 177 8.99 -9.02 -19.75
C CYS A 177 8.58 -10.25 -20.58
N VAL A 178 7.53 -10.97 -20.17
CA VAL A 178 6.99 -12.10 -20.93
C VAL A 178 6.57 -11.69 -22.35
N MET A 179 5.90 -10.54 -22.49
CA MET A 179 5.47 -10.03 -23.80
C MET A 179 6.65 -9.57 -24.67
N GLU A 180 7.72 -9.05 -24.07
CA GLU A 180 8.95 -8.66 -24.78
C GLU A 180 9.75 -9.88 -25.25
N GLU A 181 9.94 -10.87 -24.37
CA GLU A 181 10.69 -12.10 -24.66
C GLU A 181 9.99 -13.03 -25.66
N ASN A 182 8.67 -12.90 -25.82
CA ASN A 182 7.85 -13.74 -26.71
C ASN A 182 7.18 -12.88 -27.80
N PRO A 183 7.90 -12.38 -28.83
CA PRO A 183 7.38 -11.38 -29.77
C PRO A 183 6.17 -11.83 -30.60
N THR A 184 5.97 -13.14 -30.76
CA THR A 184 4.83 -13.73 -31.48
C THR A 184 3.61 -13.96 -30.59
N LEU A 185 3.77 -13.89 -29.27
CA LEU A 185 2.70 -14.12 -28.31
C LEU A 185 1.60 -13.06 -28.46
N LYS A 186 0.35 -13.54 -28.60
CA LYS A 186 -0.86 -12.73 -28.56
C LYS A 186 -1.73 -13.16 -27.39
N ILE A 187 -2.28 -12.18 -26.67
CA ILE A 187 -3.09 -12.42 -25.46
C ILE A 187 -4.41 -11.66 -25.47
N GLU A 188 -5.42 -12.21 -24.80
CA GLU A 188 -6.62 -11.49 -24.35
C GLU A 188 -6.56 -11.31 -22.85
N ILE A 189 -6.65 -10.06 -22.38
CA ILE A 189 -6.65 -9.72 -20.96
C ILE A 189 -8.10 -9.73 -20.46
N GLN A 190 -8.39 -10.56 -19.48
CA GLN A 190 -9.74 -10.81 -18.99
C GLN A 190 -9.89 -10.30 -17.56
N GLY A 191 -10.83 -9.38 -17.34
CA GLY A 191 -11.13 -8.86 -16.01
C GLY A 191 -12.38 -9.52 -15.43
N HIS A 192 -12.33 -9.82 -14.14
CA HIS A 192 -13.41 -10.45 -13.39
C HIS A 192 -13.66 -9.67 -12.09
N ILE A 193 -14.91 -9.69 -11.62
CA ILE A 193 -15.32 -9.12 -10.33
C ILE A 193 -16.09 -10.19 -9.54
N CYS A 194 -16.20 -10.00 -8.22
CA CYS A 194 -17.03 -10.83 -7.35
C CYS A 194 -18.30 -10.07 -6.96
N CYS A 195 -19.17 -10.74 -6.21
CA CYS A 195 -20.08 -10.09 -5.26
C CYS A 195 -21.18 -9.18 -5.87
N ASP A 196 -21.23 -9.05 -7.20
CA ASP A 196 -22.23 -8.25 -7.93
C ASP A 196 -23.30 -9.16 -8.55
N THR A 197 -24.37 -9.40 -7.80
CA THR A 197 -25.51 -10.23 -8.21
C THR A 197 -26.49 -9.51 -9.13
N GLU A 198 -26.43 -8.17 -9.20
CA GLU A 198 -27.33 -7.32 -9.99
C GLU A 198 -26.68 -6.78 -11.27
N SER A 199 -25.45 -7.21 -11.59
CA SER A 199 -24.67 -6.73 -12.74
C SER A 199 -24.43 -5.21 -12.79
N ARG A 200 -24.52 -4.52 -11.65
CA ARG A 200 -24.37 -3.05 -11.53
C ARG A 200 -22.96 -2.55 -11.82
N TYR A 201 -21.96 -3.40 -11.59
CA TYR A 201 -20.54 -3.05 -11.59
C TYR A 201 -19.76 -3.79 -12.67
N THR A 202 -20.43 -4.43 -13.62
CA THR A 202 -19.81 -5.18 -14.73
C THR A 202 -18.76 -4.36 -15.49
N TYR A 203 -18.96 -3.04 -15.63
CA TYR A 203 -18.00 -2.12 -16.24
C TYR A 203 -16.62 -2.08 -15.56
N ILE A 204 -16.55 -2.37 -14.24
CA ILE A 204 -15.29 -2.38 -13.48
C ILE A 204 -14.37 -3.48 -13.98
N SER A 205 -14.94 -4.64 -14.35
CA SER A 205 -14.18 -5.77 -14.87
C SER A 205 -13.44 -5.39 -16.17
N GLU A 206 -14.14 -4.72 -17.10
CA GLU A 206 -13.55 -4.25 -18.35
C GLU A 206 -12.53 -3.13 -18.09
N ALA A 207 -12.84 -2.19 -17.20
CA ALA A 207 -11.94 -1.10 -16.85
C ALA A 207 -10.61 -1.62 -16.29
N ARG A 208 -10.63 -2.67 -15.46
CA ARG A 208 -9.44 -3.35 -14.91
C ARG A 208 -8.63 -4.05 -15.99
N ALA A 209 -9.28 -4.79 -16.89
CA ALA A 209 -8.59 -5.41 -18.03
C ALA A 209 -7.94 -4.35 -18.94
N ARG A 210 -8.65 -3.25 -19.20
CA ARG A 210 -8.14 -2.11 -19.97
C ARG A 210 -6.97 -1.41 -19.27
N ALA A 211 -6.92 -1.38 -17.94
CA ALA A 211 -5.80 -0.80 -17.21
C ALA A 211 -4.50 -1.58 -17.48
N VAL A 212 -4.55 -2.92 -17.48
CA VAL A 212 -3.38 -3.77 -17.81
C VAL A 212 -2.98 -3.60 -19.28
N TYR A 213 -3.96 -3.57 -20.20
CA TYR A 213 -3.71 -3.27 -21.61
C TYR A 213 -2.99 -1.93 -21.80
N THR A 214 -3.48 -0.88 -21.12
CA THR A 214 -2.93 0.48 -21.23
C THR A 214 -1.53 0.57 -20.63
N TYR A 215 -1.26 -0.20 -19.57
CA TYR A 215 0.07 -0.34 -18.99
C TYR A 215 1.05 -0.90 -20.05
N LEU A 216 0.75 -2.07 -20.64
CA LEU A 216 1.61 -2.69 -21.65
C LEU A 216 1.79 -1.82 -22.90
N LEU A 217 0.73 -1.11 -23.32
CA LEU A 217 0.81 -0.17 -24.44
C LEU A 217 1.74 1.01 -24.16
N ARG A 218 1.79 1.52 -22.92
CA ARG A 218 2.73 2.58 -22.50
C ARG A 218 4.18 2.13 -22.67
N TYR A 219 4.45 0.86 -22.37
CA TYR A 219 5.73 0.18 -22.59
C TYR A 219 5.89 -0.41 -24.00
N LYS A 220 5.15 0.12 -24.98
CA LYS A 220 5.35 -0.13 -26.42
C LYS A 220 5.08 -1.56 -26.90
N ILE A 221 4.36 -2.40 -26.15
CA ILE A 221 3.83 -3.65 -26.70
C ILE A 221 2.79 -3.33 -27.80
N ASP A 222 2.90 -3.98 -28.96
CA ASP A 222 2.03 -3.74 -30.11
C ASP A 222 0.57 -4.03 -29.76
N ARG A 223 -0.31 -3.08 -30.08
CA ARG A 223 -1.77 -3.19 -29.93
C ARG A 223 -2.34 -4.44 -30.60
N LYS A 224 -1.77 -4.89 -31.72
CA LYS A 224 -2.21 -6.09 -32.47
C LYS A 224 -1.95 -7.40 -31.72
N ARG A 225 -1.12 -7.37 -30.69
CA ARG A 225 -0.78 -8.54 -29.86
C ARG A 225 -1.65 -8.67 -28.62
N MET A 226 -2.51 -7.68 -28.36
CA MET A 226 -3.26 -7.61 -27.11
C MET A 226 -4.71 -7.25 -27.40
N THR A 227 -5.62 -7.92 -26.72
CA THR A 227 -7.03 -7.52 -26.61
C THR A 227 -7.41 -7.51 -25.14
N TYR A 228 -8.54 -6.90 -24.77
CA TYR A 228 -9.04 -6.95 -23.40
C TYR A 228 -10.56 -7.09 -23.38
N LYS A 229 -11.08 -7.73 -22.33
CA LYS A 229 -12.53 -7.92 -22.14
C LYS A 229 -12.88 -8.02 -20.66
N GLY A 230 -14.00 -7.40 -20.27
CA GLY A 230 -14.61 -7.57 -18.96
C GLY A 230 -15.63 -8.71 -18.99
N TYR A 231 -15.53 -9.64 -18.05
CA TYR A 231 -16.47 -10.75 -17.90
C TYR A 231 -17.46 -10.56 -16.74
N GLY A 232 -17.31 -9.49 -15.96
CA GLY A 232 -18.16 -9.26 -14.79
C GLY A 232 -18.07 -10.43 -13.81
N THR A 233 -19.24 -10.93 -13.42
CA THR A 233 -19.44 -12.12 -12.57
C THR A 233 -19.78 -13.39 -13.37
N GLN A 234 -19.69 -13.37 -14.71
CA GLN A 234 -20.17 -14.47 -15.57
C GLN A 234 -19.25 -15.69 -15.59
N GLN A 235 -18.00 -15.56 -15.15
CA GLN A 235 -17.01 -16.64 -15.16
C GLN A 235 -16.29 -16.75 -13.80
N PRO A 236 -17.05 -17.06 -12.72
CA PRO A 236 -16.48 -17.15 -11.40
C PRO A 236 -15.69 -18.46 -11.25
N LEU A 237 -14.61 -18.43 -10.47
CA LEU A 237 -13.88 -19.64 -10.05
C LEU A 237 -14.61 -20.35 -8.91
N PHE A 238 -15.26 -19.58 -8.05
CA PHE A 238 -16.07 -20.07 -6.93
C PHE A 238 -17.52 -19.63 -7.11
N PRO A 239 -18.52 -20.50 -6.84
CA PRO A 239 -19.93 -20.11 -6.95
C PRO A 239 -20.25 -18.83 -6.19
N ILE A 240 -21.08 -17.97 -6.79
CA ILE A 240 -21.60 -16.76 -6.15
C ILE A 240 -22.94 -17.10 -5.49
N PRO A 241 -23.18 -16.75 -4.22
CA PRO A 241 -22.30 -15.97 -3.33
C PRO A 241 -21.12 -16.78 -2.80
N GLU A 242 -19.96 -16.12 -2.73
CA GLU A 242 -18.73 -16.71 -2.20
C GLU A 242 -18.84 -16.99 -0.70
N ARG A 243 -18.16 -18.04 -0.22
CA ARG A 243 -18.28 -18.51 1.17
C ARG A 243 -17.41 -17.72 2.15
N ASN A 244 -16.37 -17.07 1.66
CA ASN A 244 -15.38 -16.36 2.47
C ASN A 244 -14.58 -15.36 1.62
N ALA A 245 -13.83 -14.49 2.29
CA ALA A 245 -13.02 -13.45 1.66
C ALA A 245 -11.95 -13.98 0.68
N GLN A 246 -11.47 -15.22 0.85
CA GLN A 246 -10.48 -15.83 -0.04
C GLN A 246 -11.12 -16.19 -1.39
N GLU A 247 -12.31 -16.78 -1.38
CA GLU A 247 -13.08 -17.07 -2.59
C GLU A 247 -13.45 -15.78 -3.34
N GLU A 248 -13.86 -14.74 -2.61
CA GLU A 248 -14.11 -13.43 -3.21
C GLU A 248 -12.88 -12.84 -3.87
N ALA A 249 -11.72 -12.93 -3.20
CA ALA A 249 -10.45 -12.45 -3.74
C ALA A 249 -10.04 -13.23 -4.99
N ALA A 250 -10.31 -14.54 -5.03
CA ALA A 250 -10.05 -15.37 -6.20
C ALA A 250 -10.99 -15.03 -7.38
N ASN A 251 -12.25 -14.69 -7.13
CA ASN A 251 -13.17 -14.22 -8.16
C ASN A 251 -12.81 -12.81 -8.67
N ARG A 252 -12.33 -11.91 -7.80
CA ARG A 252 -11.78 -10.59 -8.18
C ARG A 252 -10.37 -10.69 -8.77
N ARG A 253 -10.28 -11.16 -10.01
CA ARG A 253 -8.98 -11.40 -10.68
C ARG A 253 -8.88 -10.76 -12.05
N VAL A 254 -7.65 -10.65 -12.52
CA VAL A 254 -7.33 -10.47 -13.94
C VAL A 254 -6.55 -11.69 -14.40
N GLU A 255 -6.91 -12.22 -15.57
CA GLU A 255 -6.21 -13.35 -16.19
C GLU A 255 -5.88 -13.01 -17.65
N ILE A 256 -4.91 -13.71 -18.22
CA ILE A 256 -4.62 -13.64 -19.65
C ILE A 256 -5.03 -14.95 -20.30
N ARG A 257 -5.54 -14.86 -21.52
CA ARG A 257 -5.78 -16.02 -22.39
C ARG A 257 -4.82 -15.99 -23.57
N ILE A 258 -4.16 -17.11 -23.84
CA ILE A 258 -3.24 -17.23 -24.98
C ILE A 258 -4.04 -17.34 -26.28
N LEU A 259 -3.84 -16.41 -27.21
CA LEU A 259 -4.52 -16.38 -28.52
C LEU A 259 -3.68 -16.95 -29.65
N ALA A 260 -2.36 -16.71 -29.63
CA ALA A 260 -1.40 -17.20 -30.61
C ALA A 260 0.02 -17.13 -30.05
N ARG A 261 0.94 -17.93 -30.61
CA ARG A 261 2.38 -17.93 -30.32
C ARG A 261 3.16 -18.21 -31.59
#